data_AF-A0A2N7QPM5-F1
#
_entry.id   AF-A0A2N7QPM5-F1
#
_cell.length_a   1.000
_cell.length_b   1.000
_cell.length_c   1.000
_cell.angle_alpha   90.00
_cell.angle_beta   90.00
_cell.angle_gamma   90.00
#
_symmetry.space_group_name_H-M   'P 1'
#
loop_
_entity.id
_entity.type
_entity.pdbx_description
1 polymer ?
#
loop_
_entity_poly.entity_id
_entity_poly.type
_entity_poly.pdbx_seq_one_letter_code
_entity_poly.pdbx_strand_id
1 'polypeptide(L)'
;MIFAVFLETSHDAKTEHMEEAPELLQRDGHWFSLRAGPRQPRQTDRVWDPVAVYAPDELTEEEFQDLFELNRTRVPELNLKY
;
A
#
# COMPACT_ATOMS: atom_id res chain seq x y z
N MET A 1 -9.92 10.27 4.18
CA MET A 1 -8.60 10.35 3.56
C MET A 1 -8.05 8.93 3.54
N ILE A 2 -7.37 8.51 2.49
CA ILE A 2 -6.86 7.14 2.32
C ILE A 2 -5.35 7.18 2.48
N PHE A 3 -4.80 6.31 3.31
CA PHE A 3 -3.37 6.13 3.46
C PHE A 3 -2.87 5.17 2.37
N ALA A 4 -2.29 5.72 1.31
CA ALA A 4 -1.73 4.98 0.20
C ALA A 4 -0.25 4.63 0.46
N VAL A 5 0.09 3.36 0.39
CA VAL A 5 1.45 2.82 0.53
C VAL A 5 1.91 2.33 -0.83
N PHE A 6 2.95 2.94 -1.39
CA PHE A 6 3.58 2.59 -2.64
C PHE A 6 4.81 1.75 -2.37
N LEU A 7 4.77 0.48 -2.73
CA LEU A 7 5.90 -0.44 -2.64
C LEU A 7 6.72 -0.32 -3.93
N GLU A 8 7.72 0.56 -3.94
CA GLU A 8 8.59 0.74 -5.10
C GLU A 8 9.68 -0.33 -5.15
N THR A 9 10.28 -0.64 -4.00
CA THR A 9 11.31 -1.68 -3.88
C THR A 9 11.24 -2.38 -2.51
N SER A 10 12.10 -3.38 -2.29
CA SER A 10 12.19 -4.14 -1.04
C SER A 10 12.52 -3.30 0.20
N HIS A 11 13.06 -2.08 0.01
CA HIS A 11 13.42 -1.18 1.11
C HIS A 11 12.96 0.26 0.91
N ASP A 12 12.27 0.56 -0.18
CA ASP A 12 11.73 1.89 -0.47
C ASP A 12 10.21 1.78 -0.63
N ALA A 13 9.51 2.14 0.44
CA ALA A 13 8.07 2.28 0.45
C ALA A 13 7.72 3.74 0.72
N LYS A 14 6.93 4.34 -0.16
CA LYS A 14 6.42 5.70 0.02
C LYS A 14 5.00 5.66 0.54
N THR A 15 4.70 6.55 1.48
CA THR A 15 3.37 6.66 2.06
C THR A 15 2.81 8.05 1.79
N GLU A 16 1.60 8.13 1.27
CA GLU A 16 0.93 9.39 0.97
C GLU A 16 -0.55 9.31 1.32
N HIS A 17 -1.14 10.47 1.62
CA HIS A 17 -2.56 10.56 1.88
C HIS A 17 -3.29 11.01 0.62
N MET A 18 -4.25 10.21 0.16
CA MET A 18 -5.04 10.46 -1.03
C MET A 18 -6.52 10.64 -0.69
N GLU A 19 -7.27 11.35 -1.52
CA GLU A 19 -8.73 11.43 -1.36
C GLU A 19 -9.42 10.19 -1.93
N GLU A 20 -8.85 9.62 -3.00
CA GLU A 20 -9.37 8.47 -3.73
C GLU A 20 -8.24 7.46 -3.98
N ALA A 21 -8.58 6.17 -4.06
CA ALA A 21 -7.66 5.08 -4.34
C ALA A 21 -8.03 4.43 -5.68
N PRO A 22 -7.62 5.01 -6.82
CA PRO A 22 -7.88 4.42 -8.13
C PRO A 22 -7.16 3.07 -8.27
N GLU A 23 -7.70 2.16 -9.07
CA GLU A 23 -7.12 0.82 -9.27
C GLU A 23 -5.76 0.87 -9.98
N LEU A 24 -5.52 1.91 -10.78
CA LEU A 24 -4.29 2.13 -11.52
C LEU A 24 -3.95 3.62 -11.50
N LEU A 25 -2.69 3.95 -11.19
CA LEU A 25 -2.18 5.32 -11.22
C LEU A 25 -0.74 5.36 -11.73
N GLN A 26 -0.36 6.48 -12.35
CA GLN A 26 1.01 6.69 -12.82
C GLN A 26 1.76 7.59 -11.84
N ARG A 27 2.96 7.17 -11.44
CA ARG A 27 3.84 7.91 -10.53
C ARG A 27 5.29 7.80 -10.99
N ASP A 28 6.00 8.93 -11.06
CA ASP A 28 7.42 8.97 -11.48
C ASP A 28 7.70 8.21 -12.80
N GLY A 29 6.75 8.25 -13.75
CA GLY A 29 6.84 7.55 -15.04
C GLY A 29 6.54 6.04 -15.00
N HIS A 30 6.22 5.48 -13.83
CA HIS A 30 5.87 4.08 -13.64
C HIS A 30 4.39 3.91 -13.33
N TRP A 31 3.82 2.79 -13.74
CA TRP A 31 2.43 2.44 -13.44
C TRP A 31 2.35 1.63 -12.16
N PHE A 32 1.49 2.06 -11.25
CA PHE A 32 1.22 1.41 -9.99
C PHE A 32 -0.23 0.94 -9.96
N SER A 33 -0.41 -0.34 -9.71
CA SER A 33 -1.71 -0.98 -9.58
C SER A 33 -2.03 -1.21 -8.11
N LEU A 34 -3.30 -1.06 -7.76
CA LEU A 34 -3.82 -1.31 -6.42
C LEU A 34 -3.79 -2.82 -6.16
N ARG A 35 -2.86 -3.27 -5.32
CA ARG A 35 -2.70 -4.68 -4.98
C ARG A 35 -3.47 -5.09 -3.74
N ALA A 36 -3.67 -4.16 -2.79
CA ALA A 36 -4.47 -4.41 -1.61
C ALA A 36 -5.16 -3.14 -1.11
N GLY A 37 -6.35 -3.28 -0.50
CA GLY A 37 -7.11 -2.12 -0.01
C GLY A 37 -7.95 -1.44 -1.11
N PRO A 38 -8.52 -0.24 -0.85
CA PRO A 38 -8.55 0.47 0.42
C PRO A 38 -9.40 -0.29 1.45
N ARG A 39 -8.78 -0.75 2.54
CA ARG A 39 -9.51 -1.41 3.64
C ARG A 39 -9.38 -0.56 4.89
N GLN A 40 -10.47 -0.42 5.65
CA GLN A 40 -10.43 0.28 6.92
C GLN A 40 -9.94 -0.68 8.01
N PRO A 41 -8.83 -0.37 8.69
CA PRO A 41 -8.37 -1.16 9.83
C PRO A 41 -9.42 -1.23 10.94
N ARG A 42 -9.46 -2.35 11.66
CA ARG A 42 -10.21 -2.43 12.91
C ARG A 42 -9.67 -1.39 13.88
N GLN A 43 -10.61 -0.66 14.46
CA GLN A 43 -10.31 0.37 15.46
C GLN A 43 -9.79 -0.32 16.73
N THR A 44 -8.47 -0.34 16.92
CA THR A 44 -7.86 -0.82 18.18
C THR A 44 -7.71 0.32 19.17
N ASP A 45 -6.89 1.32 18.84
CA ASP A 45 -6.48 2.39 19.77
C ASP A 45 -6.78 3.80 19.24
N ARG A 46 -7.01 3.92 17.93
CA ARG A 46 -7.37 5.17 17.25
C ARG A 46 -8.19 4.87 16.01
N VAL A 47 -8.90 5.88 15.50
CA VAL A 47 -9.52 5.81 14.17
C VAL A 47 -8.38 5.80 13.16
N TRP A 48 -8.31 4.73 12.38
CA TRP A 48 -7.37 4.62 11.27
C TRP A 48 -8.05 5.00 9.97
N ASP A 49 -7.32 5.73 9.13
CA ASP A 49 -7.70 5.95 7.75
C ASP A 49 -7.66 4.61 6.97
N PRO A 50 -8.51 4.43 5.95
CA PRO A 50 -8.42 3.29 5.05
C PRO A 50 -7.03 3.20 4.43
N VAL A 51 -6.44 2.01 4.43
CA VAL A 51 -5.10 1.77 3.86
C VAL A 51 -5.24 1.11 2.50
N ALA A 52 -4.59 1.71 1.51
CA ALA A 52 -4.44 1.19 0.15
C ALA A 52 -2.96 0.89 -0.12
N VAL A 53 -2.67 -0.20 -0.83
CA VAL A 53 -1.32 -0.65 -1.12
C VAL A 53 -1.18 -0.81 -2.62
N TYR A 54 -0.21 -0.07 -3.15
CA TYR A 54 0.14 0.02 -4.54
C TYR A 54 1.50 -0.63 -4.77
N ALA A 55 1.63 -1.31 -5.90
CA ALA A 55 2.91 -1.81 -6.37
C ALA A 55 2.98 -1.66 -7.89
N PRO A 56 4.19 -1.62 -8.49
CA PRO A 56 4.35 -1.61 -9.93
C PRO A 56 3.47 -2.65 -10.63
N ASP A 57 2.77 -2.24 -11.69
CA ASP A 57 1.85 -3.11 -12.45
C ASP A 57 2.58 -4.31 -13.08
N GLU A 58 3.86 -4.11 -13.42
CA GLU A 58 4.75 -5.14 -13.96
C GLU A 58 5.08 -6.28 -12.99
N LEU A 59 4.83 -6.10 -11.68
CA LEU A 59 5.07 -7.14 -10.69
C LEU A 59 4.02 -8.24 -10.77
N THR A 60 4.47 -9.48 -10.58
CA THR A 60 3.58 -10.61 -10.36
C THR A 60 3.03 -10.59 -8.93
N GLU A 61 2.03 -11.44 -8.66
CA GLU A 61 1.48 -11.59 -7.31
C GLU A 61 2.52 -12.13 -6.32
N GLU A 62 3.42 -13.01 -6.77
CA GLU A 62 4.52 -13.57 -5.96
C GLU A 62 5.52 -12.48 -5.58
N GLU A 63 6.03 -11.72 -6.55
CA GLU A 63 6.97 -10.62 -6.30
C GLU A 63 6.35 -9.54 -5.39
N PHE A 64 5.05 -9.27 -5.56
CA PHE A 64 4.31 -8.37 -4.68
C PHE A 64 4.24 -8.92 -3.25
N GLN A 65 3.94 -10.20 -3.06
CA GLN A 65 3.91 -10.83 -1.73
C GLN A 65 5.26 -10.69 -1.02
N ASP A 66 6.36 -11.04 -1.69
CA ASP A 66 7.71 -10.87 -1.15
C ASP A 66 7.98 -9.40 -0.77
N LEU A 67 7.67 -8.45 -1.65
CA LEU A 67 7.82 -7.02 -1.37
C LEU A 67 6.95 -6.55 -0.21
N PHE A 68 5.71 -7.05 -0.13
CA PHE A 68 4.77 -6.73 0.93
C PHE A 68 5.29 -7.22 2.27
N GLU A 69 5.77 -8.46 2.36
CA GLU A 69 6.33 -9.01 3.60
C GLU A 69 7.59 -8.28 4.06
N LEU A 70 8.49 -7.92 3.13
CA LEU A 70 9.68 -7.13 3.41
C LEU A 70 9.34 -5.74 3.98
N ASN A 71 8.38 -5.05 3.35
CA ASN A 71 7.97 -3.71 3.76
C ASN A 71 7.04 -3.71 4.98
N ARG A 72 6.32 -4.80 5.25
CA ARG A 72 5.45 -4.95 6.42
C ARG A 72 6.20 -4.75 7.73
N THR A 73 7.47 -5.08 7.80
CA THR A 73 8.28 -4.85 9.02
C THR A 73 8.58 -3.35 9.25
N ARG A 74 8.53 -2.53 8.19
CA ARG A 74 8.89 -1.10 8.22
C ARG A 74 7.68 -0.17 8.22
N VAL A 75 6.56 -0.59 7.64
CA VAL A 75 5.31 0.18 7.56
C VAL A 75 4.28 -0.42 8.54
N PRO A 76 4.08 0.20 9.72
CA PRO A 76 3.13 -0.28 10.72
C PRO A 76 1.70 -0.46 10.20
N GLU A 77 1.30 0.38 9.23
CA GLU A 77 -0.01 0.39 8.60
C GLU A 77 -0.32 -0.90 7.83
N LEU A 78 0.72 -1.61 7.35
CA LEU A 78 0.58 -2.93 6.72
C LEU A 78 0.36 -4.07 7.73
N ASN A 79 0.70 -3.85 9.01
CA ASN A 79 0.44 -4.80 10.09
C ASN A 79 -0.94 -4.64 10.73
N LEU A 80 -1.73 -3.67 10.25
CA LEU A 80 -3.04 -3.42 10.82
C LEU A 80 -3.97 -4.61 10.60
N LYS A 81 -4.80 -4.86 11.61
CA LYS A 81 -5.80 -5.91 11.57
C LYS A 81 -7.05 -5.36 10.89
N TYR A 82 -7.57 -6.08 9.92
CA TYR A 82 -8.80 -5.77 9.19
C TYR A 82 -9.89 -6.78 9.59
#